data_AF-A0A3D4EIT1-F1
#
_entry.id   AF-A0A3D4EIT1-F1
#
_cell.length_a   1.000
_cell.length_b   1.000
_cell.length_c   1.000
_cell.angle_alpha   90.00
_cell.angle_beta   90.00
_cell.angle_gamma   90.00
#
_symmetry.space_group_name_H-M   'P 1'
#
loop_
_entity.id
_entity.type
_entity.pdbx_description
1 polymer ?
#
loop_
_entity_poly.entity_id
_entity_poly.type
_entity_poly.pdbx_seq_one_letter_code
_entity_poly.pdbx_strand_id
1 'polypeptide(L)'
;MNDLVNMSIGDAGLTAVLGYLVVFVGLVLLMCVVMLVGKAMKKNAAPEAAAPAAEKAPEPAPGSAGELKLYDTDPRDAAMIMAIVADSLGKPLNELRFISIKEVKDDEV
;
A
#
# COMPACT_ATOMS: atom_id res chain seq x y z
N MET A 1 0.91 19.14 34.61
CA MET A 1 -0.48 18.66 34.35
C MET A 1 -1.58 19.52 35.01
N ASN A 2 -1.26 20.53 35.84
CA ASN A 2 -2.29 21.33 36.53
C ASN A 2 -2.75 22.59 35.75
N ASP A 3 -2.06 22.97 34.68
CA ASP A 3 -2.37 24.16 33.87
C ASP A 3 -3.53 23.95 32.89
N LEU A 4 -3.71 22.73 32.36
CA LEU A 4 -4.86 22.40 31.50
C LEU A 4 -6.19 22.41 32.26
N VAL A 5 -6.16 22.20 33.59
CA VAL A 5 -7.35 22.12 34.45
C VAL A 5 -7.77 23.49 34.98
N ASN A 6 -6.87 24.48 34.97
CA ASN A 6 -7.14 25.87 35.40
C ASN A 6 -7.29 26.85 34.20
N MET A 7 -7.36 26.34 32.97
CA MET A 7 -7.51 27.16 31.79
C MET A 7 -8.92 27.77 31.74
N SER A 8 -9.01 29.10 31.69
CA SER A 8 -10.28 29.80 31.52
C SER A 8 -10.98 29.32 30.24
N ILE A 9 -12.31 29.25 30.24
CA ILE A 9 -13.12 28.82 29.07
C ILE A 9 -12.74 29.59 27.80
N GLY A 10 -12.35 30.86 27.92
CA GLY A 10 -11.86 31.66 26.80
C GLY A 10 -10.53 31.15 26.22
N ASP A 11 -9.57 30.81 27.07
CA ASP A 11 -8.26 30.28 26.67
C ASP A 11 -8.38 28.85 26.13
N ALA A 12 -9.25 28.03 26.72
CA ALA A 12 -9.55 26.70 26.20
C ALA A 12 -10.19 26.76 24.80
N GLY A 13 -11.13 27.69 24.61
CA GLY A 13 -11.76 27.95 23.30
C GLY A 13 -10.74 28.42 22.26
N LEU A 14 -9.86 29.35 22.63
CA LEU A 14 -8.83 29.85 21.72
C LEU A 14 -7.84 28.74 21.34
N THR A 15 -7.45 27.91 22.30
CA THR A 15 -6.54 26.78 22.08
C THR A 15 -7.18 25.73 21.17
N ALA A 16 -8.47 25.44 21.34
CA ALA A 16 -9.20 24.51 20.49
C ALA A 16 -9.29 25.02 19.04
N VAL A 17 -9.61 26.30 18.84
CA VAL A 17 -9.68 26.92 17.50
C VAL A 17 -8.31 26.92 16.84
N LEU A 18 -7.25 27.30 17.57
CA LEU A 18 -5.89 27.32 17.05
C LEU A 18 -5.42 25.90 16.69
N GLY A 19 -5.71 24.91 17.54
CA GLY A 19 -5.43 23.50 17.26
C GLY A 19 -6.15 22.99 16.01
N TYR A 20 -7.44 23.29 15.85
CA TYR A 20 -8.19 22.91 14.65
C TYR A 20 -7.61 23.56 13.39
N LEU A 21 -7.24 24.84 13.47
CA LEU A 21 -6.63 25.58 12.35
C LEU A 21 -5.31 24.92 11.92
N VAL A 22 -4.44 24.55 12.88
CA VAL A 22 -3.18 23.84 12.61
C VAL A 22 -3.41 22.48 11.94
N VAL A 23 -4.38 21.70 12.41
CA VAL A 23 -4.73 20.40 11.80
C VAL A 23 -5.24 20.59 10.38
N PHE A 24 -6.11 21.58 10.16
CA PHE A 24 -6.67 21.88 8.85
C PHE A 24 -5.59 22.29 7.85
N VAL A 25 -4.67 23.17 8.25
CA VAL A 25 -3.51 23.56 7.43
C VAL A 25 -2.60 22.36 7.16
N GLY A 26 -2.35 21.52 8.18
CA GLY A 26 -1.56 20.30 8.03
C GLY A 26 -2.15 19.34 7.00
N LEU A 27 -3.48 19.12 7.02
CA LEU A 27 -4.17 18.26 6.04
C LEU A 27 -4.11 18.82 4.62
N VAL A 28 -4.29 20.14 4.45
CA VAL A 28 -4.18 20.78 3.14
C VAL A 28 -2.75 20.70 2.61
N LEU A 29 -1.74 20.94 3.46
CA LEU A 29 -0.33 20.79 3.06
C LEU A 29 -0.01 19.35 2.66
N LEU A 30 -0.49 18.37 3.44
CA LEU A 30 -0.34 16.95 3.12
C LEU A 30 -0.94 16.64 1.73
N MET A 31 -2.16 17.14 1.46
CA MET A 31 -2.81 16.98 0.17
C MET A 31 -1.98 17.58 -0.98
N CYS A 32 -1.44 18.78 -0.80
CA CYS A 32 -0.56 19.42 -1.77
C CYS A 32 0.70 18.58 -2.05
N VAL A 33 1.34 18.01 -1.03
CA VAL A 33 2.52 17.15 -1.19
C VAL A 33 2.19 15.89 -1.99
N VAL A 34 1.08 15.21 -1.66
CA VAL A 34 0.62 14.02 -2.40
C VAL A 34 0.34 14.36 -3.86
N MET A 35 -0.28 15.51 -4.14
CA MET A 35 -0.52 15.99 -5.51
C MET A 35 0.78 16.26 -6.27
N LEU A 36 1.79 16.85 -5.63
CA LEU A 36 3.09 17.11 -6.27
C LEU A 36 3.83 15.81 -6.61
N VAL A 37 3.84 14.83 -5.70
CA VAL A 37 4.40 13.49 -5.96
C VAL A 37 3.64 12.79 -7.09
N GLY A 38 2.30 12.84 -7.07
CA GLY A 38 1.48 12.30 -8.15
C GLY A 38 1.74 12.98 -9.50
N LYS A 39 1.96 14.29 -9.52
CA LYS A 39 2.28 15.05 -10.74
C LYS A 39 3.70 14.79 -11.24
N ALA A 40 4.67 14.57 -10.34
CA ALA A 40 6.03 14.18 -10.68
C ALA A 40 6.08 12.76 -11.30
N MET A 41 5.34 11.81 -10.72
CA MET A 41 5.17 10.45 -11.28
C MET A 41 4.52 10.47 -12.67
N LYS A 42 3.53 11.33 -12.90
CA LYS A 42 2.85 11.46 -14.19
C LYS A 42 3.77 11.99 -15.32
N LYS A 43 4.91 12.62 -14.97
CA LYS A 43 5.86 13.19 -15.95
C LYS A 43 6.84 12.15 -16.53
N ASN A 44 6.88 10.93 -15.97
CA ASN A 44 7.64 9.79 -16.50
C ASN A 44 6.76 8.68 -17.11
N ALA A 45 5.45 8.89 -17.20
CA ALA A 45 4.57 8.01 -17.96
C ALA A 45 4.60 8.43 -19.44
N ALA A 46 5.46 7.77 -20.23
CA ALA A 46 5.26 7.68 -21.67
C ALA A 46 3.83 7.19 -21.94
N PRO A 47 3.15 7.64 -23.01
CA PRO A 47 1.80 7.18 -23.30
C PRO A 47 1.87 5.68 -23.52
N GLU A 48 1.21 4.93 -22.65
CA GLU A 48 0.99 3.51 -22.86
C GLU A 48 0.24 3.39 -24.17
N ALA A 49 0.98 2.97 -25.20
CA ALA A 49 0.51 2.84 -26.55
C ALA A 49 -0.66 1.86 -26.56
N ALA A 50 -1.76 2.28 -27.18
CA ALA A 50 -2.86 1.39 -27.50
C ALA A 50 -2.37 0.23 -28.38
N ALA A 51 -2.37 -1.00 -27.88
CA ALA A 51 -2.39 -2.24 -28.65
C ALA A 51 -2.60 -3.46 -27.72
N PRO A 52 -3.15 -4.57 -28.23
CA PRO A 52 -4.46 -4.77 -28.85
C PRO A 52 -5.43 -5.43 -27.85
N ALA A 53 -6.71 -5.55 -28.22
CA ALA A 53 -7.72 -6.30 -27.48
C ALA A 53 -7.22 -7.73 -27.17
N ALA A 54 -6.78 -7.96 -25.92
CA ALA A 54 -6.48 -9.27 -25.41
C ALA A 54 -7.78 -9.89 -24.90
N GLU A 55 -8.15 -10.97 -25.57
CA GLU A 55 -9.18 -11.95 -25.27
C GLU A 55 -9.45 -12.09 -23.77
N LYS A 56 -10.72 -11.98 -23.38
CA LYS A 56 -11.19 -12.05 -22.00
C LYS A 56 -10.76 -13.39 -21.38
N ALA A 57 -9.63 -13.39 -20.68
CA ALA A 57 -9.20 -14.51 -19.86
C ALA A 57 -10.32 -14.81 -18.83
N PRO A 58 -10.62 -16.10 -18.57
CA PRO A 58 -11.72 -16.48 -17.70
C PRO A 58 -11.58 -15.79 -16.34
N GLU A 59 -12.67 -15.20 -15.87
CA GLU A 59 -12.69 -14.49 -14.59
C GLU A 59 -12.16 -15.44 -13.50
N PRO A 60 -11.12 -15.04 -12.75
CA PRO A 60 -10.60 -15.87 -11.69
C PRO A 60 -11.73 -16.16 -10.71
N ALA A 61 -11.95 -17.44 -10.44
CA ALA A 61 -12.97 -17.88 -9.50
C ALA A 61 -12.82 -17.12 -8.16
N PRO A 62 -13.93 -16.77 -7.49
CA PRO A 62 -13.87 -16.09 -6.19
C PRO A 62 -13.04 -16.93 -5.21
N GLY A 63 -11.87 -16.41 -4.84
CA GLY A 63 -10.84 -17.13 -4.07
C GLY A 63 -9.50 -17.33 -4.79
N SER A 64 -9.35 -16.95 -6.06
CA SER A 64 -8.05 -16.94 -6.72
C SER A 64 -7.21 -15.75 -6.21
N ALA A 65 -5.96 -16.02 -5.81
CA ALA A 65 -5.04 -15.05 -5.19
C ALA A 65 -4.58 -13.88 -6.10
N GLY A 66 -5.23 -13.70 -7.25
CA GLY A 66 -4.80 -12.77 -8.30
C GLY A 66 -3.56 -13.25 -9.04
N GLU A 67 -2.94 -12.37 -9.81
CA GLU A 67 -1.71 -12.66 -10.53
C GLU A 67 -0.51 -12.75 -9.58
N LEU A 68 0.21 -13.88 -9.63
CA LEU A 68 1.47 -14.12 -8.95
C LEU A 68 2.62 -14.02 -9.95
N LYS A 69 3.61 -13.14 -9.71
CA LYS A 69 4.82 -13.07 -10.55
C LYS A 69 5.90 -13.98 -9.99
N LEU A 70 6.25 -15.01 -10.75
CA LEU A 70 7.32 -15.96 -10.47
C LEU A 70 8.57 -15.54 -11.23
N TYR A 71 9.69 -15.39 -10.53
CA TYR A 71 10.99 -15.06 -11.12
C TYR A 71 11.97 -16.18 -10.79
N ASP A 72 12.32 -16.97 -11.81
CA ASP A 72 13.21 -18.13 -11.70
C ASP A 72 12.75 -19.18 -10.66
N THR A 73 11.49 -19.14 -10.21
CA THR A 73 10.95 -20.06 -9.19
C THR A 73 9.89 -20.95 -9.82
N ASP A 74 10.00 -22.26 -9.58
CA ASP A 74 9.01 -23.23 -10.04
C ASP A 74 7.66 -23.08 -9.32
N PRO A 75 6.52 -23.36 -9.99
CA PRO A 75 5.20 -23.28 -9.37
C PRO A 75 5.02 -24.18 -8.15
N ARG A 76 5.72 -25.31 -8.10
CA ARG A 76 5.71 -26.24 -6.95
C ARG A 76 6.36 -25.59 -5.73
N ASP A 77 7.55 -25.02 -5.90
CA ASP A 77 8.32 -24.44 -4.82
C ASP A 77 7.63 -23.16 -4.32
N ALA A 78 7.06 -22.38 -5.24
CA ALA A 78 6.20 -21.26 -4.91
C ALA A 78 5.01 -21.69 -4.04
N ALA A 79 4.30 -22.77 -4.38
CA ALA A 79 3.19 -23.28 -3.57
C ALA A 79 3.65 -23.73 -2.18
N MET A 80 4.84 -24.33 -2.08
CA MET A 80 5.43 -24.70 -0.79
C MET A 80 5.75 -23.47 0.06
N ILE A 81 6.35 -22.43 -0.52
CA ILE A 81 6.60 -21.14 0.15
C ILE A 81 5.27 -20.55 0.65
N MET A 82 4.23 -20.56 -0.18
CA MET A 82 2.91 -20.04 0.21
C MET A 82 2.32 -20.77 1.42
N ALA A 83 2.44 -22.10 1.44
CA ALA A 83 1.94 -22.94 2.53
C ALA A 83 2.70 -22.67 3.85
N ILE A 84 4.03 -22.57 3.79
CA ILE A 84 4.87 -22.29 4.97
C ILE A 84 4.55 -20.92 5.57
N VAL A 85 4.38 -19.91 4.72
CA VAL A 85 4.05 -18.55 5.17
C VAL A 85 2.63 -18.50 5.75
N ALA A 86 1.68 -19.25 5.19
CA ALA A 86 0.33 -19.36 5.75
C ALA A 86 0.31 -20.01 7.13
N ASP A 87 1.05 -21.11 7.31
CA ASP A 87 1.20 -21.79 8.59
C ASP A 87 1.89 -20.89 9.63
N SER A 88 2.97 -20.21 9.23
CA SER A 88 3.74 -19.31 10.11
C SER A 88 2.92 -18.08 10.55
N LEU A 89 2.05 -17.56 9.69
CA LEU A 89 1.18 -16.42 10.02
C LEU A 89 -0.14 -16.84 10.67
N GLY A 90 -0.48 -18.14 10.66
CA GLY A 90 -1.76 -18.66 11.17
C GLY A 90 -2.98 -18.13 10.42
N LYS A 91 -2.79 -17.61 9.19
CA LYS A 91 -3.86 -17.06 8.36
C LYS A 91 -4.15 -17.98 7.19
N PRO A 92 -5.44 -18.25 6.88
CA PRO A 92 -5.79 -19.09 5.76
C PRO A 92 -5.35 -18.45 4.42
N LEU A 93 -5.00 -19.29 3.43
CA LEU A 93 -4.42 -18.87 2.15
C LEU A 93 -5.31 -17.90 1.35
N ASN A 94 -6.62 -17.93 1.58
CA ASN A 94 -7.60 -17.03 0.96
C ASN A 94 -7.45 -15.56 1.39
N GLU A 95 -6.82 -15.29 2.53
CA GLU A 95 -6.55 -13.94 3.04
C GLU A 95 -5.10 -13.47 2.76
N LEU A 96 -4.27 -14.34 2.18
CA LEU A 96 -2.87 -14.06 1.89
C LEU A 96 -2.66 -13.80 0.39
N ARG A 97 -2.08 -12.63 0.07
CA ARG A 97 -1.79 -12.25 -1.31
C ARG A 97 -0.28 -12.14 -1.53
N PHE A 98 0.27 -13.12 -2.24
CA PHE A 98 1.67 -13.11 -2.65
C PHE A 98 1.82 -12.27 -3.93
N ILE A 99 2.62 -11.20 -3.87
CA ILE A 99 2.81 -10.26 -5.00
C ILE A 99 3.91 -10.78 -5.96
N SER A 100 4.99 -11.33 -5.43
CA SER A 100 6.08 -11.93 -6.21
C SER A 100 6.93 -12.90 -5.39
N ILE A 101 7.44 -13.95 -6.03
CA ILE A 101 8.46 -14.86 -5.48
C ILE A 101 9.65 -14.84 -6.42
N LYS A 102 10.84 -14.54 -5.88
CA LYS A 102 12.09 -14.44 -6.63
C LYS A 102 13.18 -15.21 -5.89
N GLU A 103 13.86 -16.09 -6.61
CA GLU A 103 15.08 -16.71 -6.12
C GLU A 103 16.22 -15.67 -6.10
N VAL A 104 16.90 -15.54 -4.96
CA VAL A 104 18.10 -14.70 -4.85
C VAL A 104 19.28 -15.57 -5.30
N LYS A 105 19.80 -15.29 -6.49
CA LYS A 105 21.09 -15.82 -6.94
C LYS A 105 22.15 -14.94 -6.27
N ASP A 106 22.74 -15.44 -5.19
CA ASP A 106 23.94 -14.84 -4.61
C ASP A 106 25.07 -15.07 -5.63
N ASP A 107 25.20 -14.17 -6.61
CA ASP A 107 26.42 -14.05 -7.40
C ASP A 107 27.53 -13.58 -6.44
N GLU A 108 28.46 -14.49 -6.17
CA GLU A 108 29.75 -14.31 -5.47
C GLU A 108 29.71 -14.07 -3.94
N VAL A 109 30.02 -15.14 -3.20
CA VAL A 109 30.99 -15.11 -2.08
C VAL A 109 32.12 -16.09 -2.32
#